data_AF-A0A922YY28-F1
#
_entry.id   AF-A0A922YY28-F1
#
_cell.length_a   1.000
_cell.length_b   1.000
_cell.length_c   1.000
_cell.angle_alpha   90.00
_cell.angle_beta   90.00
_cell.angle_gamma   90.00
#
_symmetry.space_group_name_H-M   'P 1'
#
loop_
_entity.id
_entity.type
_entity.pdbx_description
1 polymer ?
#
loop_
_entity_poly.entity_id
_entity_poly.type
_entity_poly.pdbx_seq_one_letter_code
_entity_poly.pdbx_strand_id
1 'polypeptide(L)'
;AVLDTPWPKTQRLAHAMRMSVEQSAFDAERTLTQALADPGLAAANELPQTGVPASAEKALSSAFVHIPDRHYGTRSSLLLRVDRSGSAPSGSWRVQLDEWTHAPPTEPQQPHRWSEHQRVSESLTW
;
A
#
# COMPACT_ATOMS: atom_id res chain seq x y z
N ALA A 1 -12.43 9.66 14.78
CA ALA A 1 -12.17 8.33 14.17
C ALA A 1 -11.82 7.31 15.25
N VAL A 2 -12.25 6.06 15.09
CA VAL A 2 -11.83 4.90 15.93
C VAL A 2 -10.88 4.00 15.13
N LEU A 3 -10.13 3.11 15.81
CA LEU A 3 -9.10 2.27 15.19
C LEU A 3 -9.62 1.47 13.98
N ASP A 4 -10.80 0.85 14.11
CA ASP A 4 -11.38 -0.03 13.08
C ASP A 4 -12.35 0.68 12.13
N THR A 5 -12.15 1.99 11.90
CA THR A 5 -12.96 2.72 10.91
C THR A 5 -12.78 2.07 9.53
N PRO A 6 -13.85 1.67 8.82
CA PRO A 6 -13.76 0.85 7.61
C PRO A 6 -13.42 1.69 6.38
N TRP A 7 -12.23 2.26 6.33
CA TRP A 7 -11.78 3.07 5.20
C TRP A 7 -11.79 2.26 3.88
N PRO A 8 -12.29 2.83 2.77
CA PRO A 8 -12.31 2.12 1.48
C PRO A 8 -10.94 1.56 1.06
N LYS A 9 -9.85 2.30 1.29
CA LYS A 9 -8.50 1.79 1.03
C LYS A 9 -8.12 0.58 1.88
N THR A 10 -8.49 0.53 3.15
CA THR A 10 -8.11 -0.60 4.02
C THR A 10 -8.88 -1.84 3.63
N GLN A 11 -10.15 -1.69 3.26
CA GLN A 11 -10.97 -2.78 2.70
C GLN A 11 -10.41 -3.30 1.36
N ARG A 12 -10.03 -2.39 0.43
CA ARG A 12 -9.41 -2.74 -0.85
C ARG A 12 -8.07 -3.45 -0.66
N LEU A 13 -7.19 -2.94 0.21
CA LEU A 13 -5.90 -3.56 0.53
C LEU A 13 -6.07 -4.95 1.16
N ALA A 14 -7.00 -5.11 2.10
CA ALA A 14 -7.31 -6.40 2.71
C ALA A 14 -7.88 -7.40 1.69
N HIS A 15 -8.67 -6.92 0.72
CA HIS A 15 -9.14 -7.76 -0.39
C HIS A 15 -7.97 -8.20 -1.29
N ALA A 16 -7.09 -7.29 -1.70
CA ALA A 16 -5.90 -7.62 -2.50
C ALA A 16 -5.00 -8.64 -1.80
N MET A 17 -4.79 -8.50 -0.48
CA MET A 17 -4.04 -9.47 0.33
C MET A 17 -4.69 -10.86 0.34
N ARG A 18 -6.02 -10.95 0.45
CA ARG A 18 -6.70 -12.25 0.39
C ARG A 18 -6.55 -12.89 -0.99
N MET A 19 -6.69 -12.11 -2.05
CA MET A 19 -6.53 -12.61 -3.42
C MET A 19 -5.10 -13.09 -3.70
N SER A 20 -4.10 -12.45 -3.12
CA SER A 20 -2.69 -12.80 -3.36
C SER A 20 -2.27 -14.13 -2.73
N VAL A 21 -3.00 -14.64 -1.74
CA VAL A 21 -2.67 -15.91 -1.05
C VAL A 21 -2.74 -17.12 -1.99
N GLU A 22 -3.67 -17.09 -2.95
CA GLU A 22 -3.89 -18.20 -3.89
C GLU A 22 -3.05 -18.06 -5.18
N GLN A 23 -2.28 -16.99 -5.30
CA GLN A 23 -1.53 -16.64 -6.50
C GLN A 23 -0.09 -17.16 -6.46
N SER A 24 0.54 -17.24 -7.64
CA SER A 24 2.00 -17.41 -7.71
C SER A 24 2.69 -16.22 -7.01
N ALA A 25 3.90 -16.40 -6.51
CA ALA A 25 4.63 -15.31 -5.83
C ALA A 25 4.78 -14.05 -6.72
N PHE A 26 4.95 -14.24 -8.02
CA PHE A 26 5.04 -13.14 -8.99
C PHE A 26 3.71 -12.41 -9.17
N ASP A 27 2.61 -13.15 -9.31
CA ASP A 27 1.28 -12.55 -9.48
C ASP A 27 0.79 -11.89 -8.19
N ALA A 28 1.12 -12.48 -7.04
CA ALA A 28 0.88 -11.92 -5.71
C ALA A 28 1.59 -10.58 -5.54
N GLU A 29 2.89 -10.52 -5.85
CA GLU A 29 3.67 -9.28 -5.82
C GLU A 29 3.04 -8.20 -6.71
N ARG A 30 2.64 -8.56 -7.94
CA ARG A 30 1.95 -7.64 -8.85
C ARG A 30 0.62 -7.13 -8.27
N THR A 31 -0.23 -8.03 -7.78
CA THR A 31 -1.54 -7.66 -7.20
C THR A 31 -1.37 -6.71 -6.02
N LEU A 32 -0.42 -7.00 -5.13
CA LEU A 32 -0.17 -6.21 -3.93
C LEU A 32 0.46 -4.86 -4.25
N THR A 33 1.45 -4.80 -5.14
CA THR A 33 2.07 -3.53 -5.56
C THR A 33 1.06 -2.63 -6.28
N GLN A 34 0.20 -3.18 -7.15
CA GLN A 34 -0.89 -2.44 -7.77
C GLN A 34 -1.87 -1.87 -6.74
N ALA A 35 -2.23 -2.64 -5.71
CA ALA A 35 -3.11 -2.17 -4.65
C ALA A 35 -2.46 -1.07 -3.80
N LEU A 36 -1.16 -1.14 -3.53
CA LEU A 36 -0.40 -0.09 -2.83
C LEU A 36 -0.23 1.19 -3.67
N ALA A 37 -0.19 1.06 -4.99
CA ALA A 37 -0.04 2.14 -5.95
C ALA A 37 -1.37 2.79 -6.36
N ASP A 38 -2.53 2.28 -5.92
CA ASP A 38 -3.86 2.74 -6.33
C ASP A 38 -4.15 4.17 -5.85
N PRO A 39 -4.28 5.17 -6.76
CA PRO A 39 -4.64 6.54 -6.41
C PRO A 39 -6.17 6.74 -6.33
N GLY A 40 -6.96 5.68 -6.49
CA GLY A 40 -8.42 5.72 -6.64
C GLY A 40 -9.16 6.27 -5.43
N LEU A 41 -9.87 7.39 -5.65
CA LEU A 41 -10.72 8.02 -4.65
C LEU A 41 -12.08 7.32 -4.57
N ALA A 42 -12.56 7.07 -3.35
CA ALA A 42 -13.88 6.50 -3.12
C ALA A 42 -15.00 7.52 -3.41
N ALA A 43 -16.18 7.01 -3.72
CA ALA A 43 -17.38 7.82 -3.86
C ALA A 43 -17.82 8.39 -2.51
N ALA A 44 -18.53 9.52 -2.51
CA ALA A 44 -18.89 10.22 -1.28
C ALA A 44 -19.74 9.37 -0.31
N ASN A 45 -20.55 8.45 -0.83
CA ASN A 45 -21.38 7.54 -0.05
C ASN A 45 -20.61 6.35 0.55
N GLU A 46 -19.35 6.14 0.16
CA GLU A 46 -18.46 5.12 0.71
C GLU A 46 -17.52 5.70 1.78
N LEU A 47 -17.49 7.03 1.93
CA LEU A 47 -16.59 7.70 2.87
C LEU A 47 -17.12 7.58 4.30
N PRO A 48 -16.26 7.24 5.27
CA PRO A 48 -16.64 7.29 6.67
C PRO A 48 -16.80 8.75 7.13
N GLN A 49 -17.73 9.01 8.06
CA GLN A 49 -17.90 10.33 8.70
C GLN A 49 -17.00 10.42 9.94
N THR A 50 -15.74 10.75 9.73
CA THR A 50 -14.69 10.67 10.77
C THR A 50 -14.51 11.93 11.58
N GLY A 51 -15.09 13.04 11.10
CA GLY A 51 -15.00 14.37 11.71
C GLY A 51 -13.93 15.28 11.08
N VAL A 52 -13.20 14.82 10.06
CA VAL A 52 -12.33 15.69 9.24
C VAL A 52 -13.11 16.21 8.03
N PRO A 53 -12.64 17.26 7.33
CA PRO A 53 -13.35 17.79 6.16
C PRO A 53 -13.55 16.72 5.08
N ALA A 54 -14.71 16.73 4.41
CA ALA A 54 -15.05 15.73 3.38
C ALA A 54 -14.04 15.63 2.23
N SER A 55 -13.39 16.74 1.87
CA SER A 55 -12.30 16.75 0.88
C SER A 55 -11.06 15.96 1.37
N ALA A 56 -10.75 16.04 2.67
CA ALA A 56 -9.69 15.27 3.29
C ALA A 56 -10.08 13.79 3.41
N GLU A 57 -11.33 13.47 3.78
CA GLU A 57 -11.82 12.08 3.79
C GLU A 57 -11.73 11.44 2.40
N LYS A 58 -12.13 12.19 1.36
CA LYS A 58 -12.00 11.75 -0.03
C LYS A 58 -10.54 11.48 -0.39
N ALA A 59 -9.63 12.41 -0.12
CA ALA A 59 -8.22 12.21 -0.44
C ALA A 59 -7.58 11.06 0.35
N LEU A 60 -7.94 10.90 1.62
CA LEU A 60 -7.47 9.82 2.49
C LEU A 60 -8.09 8.46 2.16
N SER A 61 -9.09 8.39 1.28
CA SER A 61 -9.70 7.13 0.81
C SER A 61 -8.84 6.35 -0.19
N SER A 62 -7.77 6.98 -0.71
CA SER A 62 -6.78 6.36 -1.60
C SER A 62 -5.66 5.65 -0.83
N ALA A 63 -5.15 4.52 -1.35
CA ALA A 63 -3.94 3.88 -0.82
C ALA A 63 -2.69 4.71 -1.14
N PHE A 64 -2.65 5.30 -2.33
CA PHE A 64 -1.63 6.22 -2.77
C PHE A 64 -2.11 7.67 -2.60
N VAL A 65 -2.04 8.17 -1.37
CA VAL A 65 -2.59 9.47 -0.97
C VAL A 65 -1.81 10.61 -1.62
N HIS A 66 -2.53 11.61 -2.13
CA HIS A 66 -1.96 12.85 -2.64
C HIS A 66 -2.84 14.05 -2.25
N ILE A 67 -2.28 15.00 -1.49
CA ILE A 67 -2.92 16.24 -1.04
C ILE A 67 -1.92 17.40 -1.24
N PRO A 68 -1.77 17.91 -2.48
CA PRO A 68 -0.74 18.89 -2.81
C PRO A 68 -0.89 20.21 -2.02
N ASP A 69 -2.12 20.69 -1.83
CA ASP A 69 -2.42 21.91 -1.05
C ASP A 69 -1.93 21.85 0.42
N ARG A 70 -1.65 20.65 0.92
CA ARG A 70 -1.14 20.41 2.29
C ARG A 70 0.28 19.85 2.32
N HIS A 71 0.93 19.75 1.16
CA HIS A 71 2.23 19.06 1.02
C HIS A 71 2.24 17.66 1.67
N TYR A 72 1.11 16.94 1.59
CA TYR A 72 0.93 15.66 2.24
C TYR A 72 0.61 14.56 1.22
N GLY A 73 1.21 13.38 1.40
CA GLY A 73 0.97 12.22 0.53
C GLY A 73 1.72 10.98 0.98
N THR A 74 1.52 9.87 0.27
CA THR A 74 2.23 8.62 0.53
C THR A 74 3.72 8.80 0.20
N ARG A 75 4.59 8.64 1.21
CA ARG A 75 6.05 8.86 1.11
C ARG A 75 6.84 7.59 0.87
N SER A 76 6.35 6.46 1.38
CA SER A 76 6.88 5.14 1.05
C SER A 76 5.76 4.11 1.04
N SER A 77 6.04 2.98 0.38
CA SER A 77 5.21 1.78 0.40
C SER A 77 6.12 0.59 0.65
N LEU A 78 5.68 -0.38 1.45
CA LEU A 78 6.45 -1.58 1.79
C LEU A 78 5.61 -2.82 1.46
N LEU A 79 6.22 -3.77 0.76
CA LEU A 79 5.74 -5.14 0.66
C LEU A 79 6.68 -6.04 1.47
N LEU A 80 6.11 -6.79 2.41
CA LEU A 80 6.83 -7.77 3.21
C LEU A 80 6.27 -9.16 2.93
N ARG A 81 7.15 -10.10 2.59
CA ARG A 81 6.83 -11.49 2.34
C ARG A 81 7.61 -12.36 3.32
N VAL A 82 6.94 -13.35 3.90
CA VAL A 82 7.56 -14.29 4.85
C VAL A 82 7.28 -15.69 4.36
N ASP A 83 8.35 -16.43 4.10
CA ASP A 83 8.28 -17.81 3.63
C ASP A 83 9.09 -18.71 4.55
N ARG A 84 8.64 -19.95 4.70
CA ARG A 84 9.41 -20.98 5.38
C ARG A 84 10.23 -21.78 4.37
N SER A 85 11.54 -21.78 4.52
CA SER A 85 12.48 -22.57 3.75
C SER A 85 12.63 -23.97 4.38
N GLY A 86 12.18 -24.98 3.64
CA GLY A 86 12.26 -26.39 4.04
C GLY A 86 11.00 -26.90 4.75
N SER A 87 10.68 -28.18 4.56
CA SER A 87 9.49 -28.86 5.11
C SER A 87 9.66 -29.37 6.54
N ALA A 88 10.86 -29.28 7.11
CA ALA A 88 11.17 -29.78 8.43
C ALA A 88 10.66 -28.83 9.55
N PRO A 89 10.38 -29.35 10.76
CA PRO A 89 10.05 -28.53 11.94
C PRO A 89 11.14 -27.52 12.32
N SER A 90 12.38 -27.73 11.88
CA SER A 90 13.53 -26.82 12.02
C SER A 90 13.80 -25.98 10.78
N GLY A 91 12.86 -25.89 9.83
CA GLY A 91 13.03 -25.09 8.62
C GLY A 91 13.35 -23.63 8.92
N SER A 92 14.24 -23.03 8.14
CA SER A 92 14.60 -21.63 8.26
C SER A 92 13.47 -20.75 7.75
N TRP A 93 13.39 -19.53 8.25
CA TRP A 93 12.47 -18.53 7.72
C TRP A 93 13.22 -17.58 6.81
N ARG A 94 12.58 -17.18 5.72
CA ARG A 94 13.02 -16.11 4.84
C ARG A 94 12.03 -14.97 4.93
N VAL A 95 12.52 -13.76 5.17
CA VAL A 95 11.74 -12.53 5.02
C VAL A 95 12.31 -11.76 3.85
N GLN A 96 11.46 -11.37 2.92
CA GLN A 96 11.79 -10.44 1.83
C GLN A 96 11.03 -9.14 2.07
N LEU A 97 11.76 -8.02 2.04
CA LEU A 97 11.23 -6.68 2.14
C LEU A 97 11.51 -5.95 0.84
N ASP A 98 10.47 -5.33 0.28
CA ASP A 98 10.58 -4.46 -0.88
C ASP A 98 9.95 -3.12 -0.50
N GLU A 99 10.78 -2.09 -0.33
CA GLU A 99 10.32 -0.74 0.00
C GLU A 99 10.52 0.19 -1.20
N TRP A 100 9.48 0.92 -1.56
CA TRP A 100 9.53 2.01 -2.53
C TRP A 100 9.45 3.34 -1.80
N THR A 101 10.43 4.22 -2.01
CA THR A 101 10.32 5.63 -1.62
C THR A 101 9.70 6.43 -2.75
N HIS A 102 8.74 7.30 -2.43
CA HIS A 102 8.03 8.13 -3.40
C HIS A 102 8.53 9.57 -3.31
N ALA A 103 9.28 10.00 -4.31
CA ALA A 103 9.70 11.38 -4.43
C ALA A 103 8.48 12.32 -4.46
N PRO A 104 8.59 13.53 -3.88
CA PRO A 104 7.58 14.54 -4.09
C PRO A 104 7.55 14.93 -5.57
N PRO A 105 6.40 15.39 -6.11
CA PRO A 105 6.31 15.78 -7.49
C PRO A 105 7.17 17.04 -7.68
N THR A 106 7.88 17.12 -8.81
CA THR A 106 8.67 18.31 -9.16
C THR A 106 7.81 19.53 -9.50
N GLU A 107 6.53 19.31 -9.81
CA GLU A 107 5.55 20.35 -10.13
C GLU A 107 4.27 20.21 -9.26
N PRO A 108 3.66 21.31 -8.80
CA PRO A 108 2.53 21.27 -7.85
C PRO A 108 1.30 20.48 -8.32
N GLN A 109 1.10 20.35 -9.63
CA GLN A 109 -0.07 19.70 -10.24
C GLN A 109 0.22 18.28 -10.73
N GLN A 110 1.47 17.85 -10.69
CA GLN A 110 1.85 16.52 -11.16
C GLN A 110 1.43 15.47 -10.12
N PRO A 111 0.69 14.42 -10.50
CA PRO A 111 0.33 13.37 -9.55
C PRO A 111 1.61 12.67 -9.09
N HIS A 112 1.71 12.37 -7.79
CA HIS A 112 2.73 11.41 -7.32
C HIS A 112 2.56 10.11 -8.11
N ARG A 113 3.68 9.53 -8.55
CA ARG A 113 3.68 8.29 -9.31
C ARG A 113 4.48 7.23 -8.58
N TRP A 114 3.96 6.02 -8.60
CA TRP A 114 4.75 4.83 -8.28
C TRP A 114 5.95 4.73 -9.21
N SER A 115 7.13 4.43 -8.66
CA SER A 115 8.38 4.32 -9.42
C SER A 115 9.22 3.18 -8.89
N GLU A 116 9.61 2.26 -9.76
CA GLU A 116 10.55 1.17 -9.43
C GLU A 116 11.99 1.67 -9.17
N HIS A 117 12.30 2.92 -9.55
CA HIS A 117 13.67 3.47 -9.45
C HIS A 117 14.15 3.68 -8.01
N GLN A 118 13.23 3.73 -7.04
CA GLN A 118 13.55 3.92 -5.61
C GLN A 118 13.12 2.70 -4.78
N ARG A 119 13.08 1.51 -5.41
CA ARG A 119 12.88 0.24 -4.73
C ARG A 119 14.17 -0.21 -4.04
N VAL A 120 14.09 -0.50 -2.75
CA VAL A 120 15.13 -1.18 -1.98
C VAL A 120 14.60 -2.56 -1.62
N SER A 121 15.37 -3.60 -1.93
CA SER A 121 15.02 -4.99 -1.64
C SER A 121 16.02 -5.59 -0.65
N GLU A 122 15.51 -6.10 0.47
CA GLU A 122 16.31 -6.78 1.49
C GLU A 122 15.76 -8.19 1.75
N SER A 123 16.66 -9.12 2.06
CA SER A 123 16.29 -10.49 2.44
C SER A 123 17.02 -10.90 3.70
N LEU A 124 16.26 -11.38 4.69
CA LEU A 124 16.77 -11.90 5.95
C LEU A 124 16.44 -13.39 6.02
N THR A 125 17.37 -14.20 6.55
CA THR A 125 17.14 -15.63 6.78
C THR A 125 17.63 -16.00 8.17
N TRP A 126 16.82 -16.73 8.94
CA TRP A 126 17.20 -17.28 10.25
C TRP A 126 16.69 -18.71 10.42
#